data_AF-A0A9D2JT26-F1
#
_entry.id   AF-A0A9D2JT26-F1
#
_cell.length_a   1.000
_cell.length_b   1.000
_cell.length_c   1.000
_cell.angle_alpha   90.00
_cell.angle_beta   90.00
_cell.angle_gamma   90.00
#
_symmetry.space_group_name_H-M   'P 1'
#
loop_
_entity.id
_entity.type
_entity.pdbx_description
1 polymer ?
#
loop_
_entity_poly.entity_id
_entity_poly.type
_entity_poly.pdbx_seq_one_letter_code
_entity_poly.pdbx_strand_id
1 'polypeptide(L)'
;MSVKQDYLMRMIHDVVRGLALVLTGKREVRYELPEENQRTETEKRYAGILEMADRGEINEAENILLGDFPQETPGYGIMIADFYQHLDEYEDDFLEDHGYSREEILEGLEGLAQEYGLTELE
;
A
#
# COMPACT_ATOMS: atom_id res chain seq x y z
N MET A 1 18.77 -3.50 -11.77
CA MET A 1 17.48 -2.91 -12.16
C MET A 1 17.43 -2.67 -13.66
N SER A 2 16.32 -3.06 -14.29
CA SER A 2 16.09 -2.90 -15.73
C SER A 2 15.37 -1.58 -16.04
N VAL A 3 15.44 -1.09 -17.29
CA VAL A 3 14.73 0.14 -17.71
C VAL A 3 13.21 0.05 -17.49
N LYS A 4 12.64 -1.16 -17.64
CA LYS A 4 11.21 -1.42 -17.40
C LYS A 4 10.86 -1.20 -15.92
N GLN A 5 11.73 -1.67 -15.03
CA GLN A 5 11.55 -1.58 -13.59
C GLN A 5 11.67 -0.13 -13.10
N ASP A 6 12.65 0.62 -13.60
CA ASP A 6 12.78 2.05 -13.33
C ASP A 6 11.56 2.85 -13.80
N TYR A 7 10.88 2.38 -14.85
CA TYR A 7 9.64 2.96 -15.32
C TYR A 7 8.45 2.62 -14.40
N LEU A 8 8.32 1.37 -13.97
CA LEU A 8 7.27 0.94 -13.02
C LEU A 8 7.37 1.70 -11.70
N MET A 9 8.55 1.80 -11.10
CA MET A 9 8.75 2.52 -9.84
C MET A 9 8.34 4.00 -9.96
N ARG A 10 8.64 4.65 -11.10
CA ARG A 10 8.17 6.02 -11.34
C ARG A 10 6.65 6.12 -11.39
N MET A 11 5.97 5.19 -12.06
CA MET A 11 4.50 5.17 -12.11
C MET A 11 3.90 4.92 -10.73
N ILE A 12 4.44 3.96 -9.97
CA ILE A 12 4.05 3.70 -8.58
C ILE A 12 4.12 4.99 -7.76
N HIS A 13 5.25 5.70 -7.83
CA HIS A 13 5.44 6.95 -7.10
C HIS A 13 4.48 8.07 -7.54
N ASP A 14 4.15 8.15 -8.82
CA ASP A 14 3.22 9.16 -9.33
C ASP A 14 1.77 8.88 -8.88
N VAL A 15 1.34 7.61 -8.92
CA VAL A 15 0.01 7.19 -8.43
C VAL A 15 -0.11 7.40 -6.92
N VAL A 16 0.90 6.97 -6.14
CA VAL A 16 0.97 7.21 -4.69
C VAL A 16 0.87 8.71 -4.38
N ARG A 17 1.55 9.56 -5.15
CA ARG A 17 1.51 11.01 -4.93
C ARG A 17 0.14 11.59 -5.22
N GLY A 18 -0.56 11.10 -6.25
CA GLY A 18 -1.95 11.45 -6.54
C GLY A 18 -2.90 11.04 -5.42
N LEU A 19 -2.80 9.80 -4.96
CA LEU A 19 -3.54 9.25 -3.83
C LEU A 19 -3.29 10.06 -2.55
N ALA A 20 -2.03 10.38 -2.24
CA ALA A 20 -1.67 11.18 -1.08
C ALA A 20 -2.36 12.55 -1.08
N LEU A 21 -2.42 13.22 -2.25
CA LEU A 21 -3.07 14.50 -2.39
C LEU A 21 -4.58 14.40 -2.16
N VAL A 22 -5.23 13.37 -2.68
CA VAL A 22 -6.68 13.15 -2.50
C VAL A 22 -7.02 12.75 -1.07
N LEU A 23 -6.28 11.80 -0.50
CA LEU A 23 -6.56 11.22 0.81
C LEU A 23 -6.19 12.15 1.97
N THR A 24 -5.11 12.93 1.83
CA THR A 24 -4.51 13.69 2.94
C THR A 24 -4.29 15.17 2.65
N GLY A 25 -4.36 15.60 1.39
CA GLY A 25 -3.95 16.94 0.97
C GLY A 25 -2.44 17.18 0.98
N LYS A 26 -1.63 16.13 1.21
CA LYS A 26 -0.16 16.18 1.25
C LYS A 26 0.45 15.44 0.06
N ARG A 27 1.77 15.58 -0.12
CA ARG A 27 2.53 14.93 -1.20
C ARG A 27 2.95 13.49 -0.88
N GLU A 28 2.82 13.09 0.38
CA GLU A 28 3.21 11.79 0.90
C GLU A 28 2.04 11.27 1.73
N VAL A 29 1.82 9.97 1.67
CA VAL A 29 0.81 9.28 2.47
C VAL A 29 1.54 8.32 3.38
N ARG A 30 1.30 8.42 4.68
CA ARG A 30 1.82 7.45 5.64
C ARG A 30 0.79 7.28 6.74
N TYR A 31 0.49 6.05 7.11
CA TYR A 31 -0.39 5.79 8.24
C TYR A 31 0.45 5.76 9.53
N GLU A 32 0.24 6.75 10.40
CA GLU A 32 0.97 6.85 11.67
C GLU A 32 0.32 5.94 12.72
N LEU A 33 0.89 4.75 12.92
CA LEU A 33 0.49 3.86 14.01
C LEU A 33 0.84 4.49 15.38
N PRO A 34 -0.11 4.55 16.34
CA PRO A 34 0.20 4.94 17.71
C PRO A 34 1.19 3.99 18.38
N GLU A 35 1.71 4.42 19.54
CA GLU A 35 2.48 3.54 20.43
C GLU A 35 1.68 2.26 20.75
N GLU A 36 2.36 1.13 20.86
CA GLU A 36 1.73 -0.20 20.98
C GLU A 36 0.67 -0.29 22.09
N ASN A 37 0.91 0.37 23.23
CA ASN A 37 -0.01 0.42 24.37
C ASN A 37 -1.27 1.28 24.15
N GLN A 38 -1.29 2.12 23.11
CA GLN A 38 -2.38 3.02 22.76
C GLN A 38 -3.15 2.56 21.51
N ARG A 39 -2.65 1.55 20.79
CA ARG A 39 -3.29 1.01 19.59
C ARG A 39 -4.67 0.42 19.92
N THR A 40 -5.65 0.82 19.12
CA THR A 40 -6.93 0.14 18.97
C THR A 40 -6.74 -1.26 18.38
N GLU A 41 -7.77 -2.11 18.47
CA GLU A 41 -7.73 -3.44 17.86
C GLU A 41 -7.55 -3.36 16.33
N THR A 42 -8.12 -2.35 15.68
CA THR A 42 -7.94 -2.09 14.25
C THR A 42 -6.49 -1.74 13.91
N GLU A 43 -5.85 -0.88 14.69
CA GLU A 43 -4.44 -0.51 14.49
C GLU A 43 -3.50 -1.67 14.80
N LYS A 44 -3.80 -2.51 15.80
CA LYS A 44 -3.06 -3.75 16.05
C LYS A 44 -3.18 -4.71 14.88
N ARG A 45 -4.39 -4.85 14.31
CA ARG A 45 -4.62 -5.67 13.13
C ARG A 45 -3.84 -5.15 11.93
N TYR A 46 -3.84 -3.84 11.70
CA TYR A 46 -3.07 -3.24 10.62
C TYR A 46 -1.56 -3.41 10.81
N ALA A 47 -1.04 -3.21 12.03
CA ALA A 47 0.36 -3.49 12.35
C ALA A 47 0.71 -4.96 12.06
N GLY A 48 -0.18 -5.90 12.40
CA GLY A 48 0.02 -7.32 12.11
C GLY A 48 0.03 -7.64 10.60
N ILE A 49 -0.74 -6.90 9.78
CA ILE A 49 -0.72 -7.01 8.32
C ILE A 49 0.63 -6.55 7.76
N LEU A 50 1.19 -5.45 8.25
CA LEU A 50 2.53 -5.00 7.87
C LEU A 50 3.59 -6.04 8.26
N GLU A 51 3.52 -6.56 9.48
CA GLU A 51 4.43 -7.63 9.92
C GLU A 51 4.29 -8.93 9.11
N MET A 52 3.11 -9.24 8.58
CA MET A 52 2.92 -10.37 7.65
C MET A 52 3.66 -10.12 6.34
N ALA A 53 3.52 -8.92 5.77
CA ALA A 53 4.25 -8.54 4.56
C ALA A 53 5.77 -8.58 4.79
N ASP A 54 6.26 -8.11 5.96
CA ASP A 54 7.69 -8.16 6.33
C ASP A 54 8.24 -9.59 6.38
N ARG A 55 7.38 -10.57 6.65
CA ARG A 55 7.73 -12.01 6.66
C ARG A 55 7.58 -12.68 5.30
N GLY A 56 7.15 -11.94 4.28
CA GLY A 56 6.94 -12.46 2.93
C GLY A 56 5.55 -13.08 2.70
N GLU A 57 4.63 -12.96 3.66
CA GLU A 57 3.22 -13.37 3.51
C GLU A 57 2.42 -12.25 2.79
N ILE A 58 2.95 -11.72 1.67
CA ILE A 58 2.47 -10.48 1.04
C ILE A 58 1.05 -10.63 0.49
N ASN A 59 0.82 -11.70 -0.28
CA ASN A 59 -0.49 -11.98 -0.87
C ASN A 59 -1.56 -12.17 0.21
N GLU A 60 -1.23 -12.91 1.28
CA GLU A 60 -2.15 -13.10 2.41
C GLU A 60 -2.42 -11.79 3.15
N ALA A 61 -1.39 -10.96 3.36
CA ALA A 61 -1.52 -9.65 3.99
C ALA A 61 -2.46 -8.73 3.18
N GLU A 62 -2.27 -8.67 1.86
CA GLU A 62 -3.11 -7.89 0.94
C GLU A 62 -4.57 -8.38 0.97
N ASN A 63 -4.79 -9.69 0.87
CA ASN A 63 -6.13 -10.28 0.91
C ASN A 63 -6.87 -9.94 2.22
N ILE A 64 -6.16 -9.97 3.35
CA ILE A 64 -6.75 -9.57 4.64
C ILE A 64 -7.08 -8.09 4.64
N LEU A 65 -6.16 -7.24 4.15
CA LEU A 65 -6.35 -5.79 4.12
C LEU A 65 -7.53 -5.39 3.23
N LEU A 66 -7.64 -5.95 2.03
CA LEU A 66 -8.66 -5.56 1.06
C LEU A 66 -9.99 -6.31 1.22
N GLY A 67 -9.96 -7.53 1.75
CA GLY A 67 -11.13 -8.41 1.86
C GLY A 67 -11.75 -8.48 3.25
N ASP A 68 -10.93 -8.61 4.30
CA ASP A 68 -11.41 -8.90 5.66
C ASP A 68 -11.30 -7.72 6.62
N PHE A 69 -10.70 -6.61 6.21
CA PHE A 69 -10.53 -5.42 7.03
C PHE A 69 -11.76 -4.49 6.95
N PRO A 70 -12.21 -3.86 8.06
CA PRO A 70 -13.40 -3.01 8.02
C PRO A 70 -13.17 -1.76 7.18
N GLN A 71 -13.87 -1.63 6.05
CA GLN A 71 -13.71 -0.52 5.12
C GLN A 71 -14.19 0.83 5.70
N GLU A 72 -15.09 0.80 6.68
CA GLU A 72 -15.53 1.99 7.43
C GLU A 72 -14.47 2.54 8.40
N THR A 73 -13.31 1.88 8.50
CA THR A 73 -12.19 2.35 9.35
C THR A 73 -11.77 3.76 8.91
N PRO A 74 -11.72 4.73 9.83
CA PRO A 74 -11.18 6.06 9.52
C PRO A 74 -9.75 5.96 8.97
N GLY A 75 -9.53 6.49 7.77
CA GLY A 75 -8.25 6.40 7.10
C GLY A 75 -7.97 5.07 6.39
N TYR A 76 -8.99 4.24 6.13
CA TYR A 76 -8.82 2.98 5.40
C TYR A 76 -8.08 3.13 4.07
N GLY A 77 -8.42 4.11 3.23
CA GLY A 77 -7.66 4.39 2.00
C GLY A 77 -6.21 4.81 2.24
N ILE A 78 -5.93 5.51 3.35
CA ILE A 78 -4.56 5.87 3.77
C ILE A 78 -3.79 4.60 4.15
N MET A 79 -4.41 3.66 4.86
CA MET A 79 -3.81 2.37 5.22
C MET A 79 -3.47 1.52 3.97
N ILE A 80 -4.33 1.51 2.95
CA ILE A 80 -4.05 0.79 1.70
C ILE A 80 -2.88 1.44 0.96
N ALA A 81 -2.89 2.77 0.80
CA ALA A 81 -1.80 3.48 0.14
C ALA A 81 -0.46 3.38 0.91
N ASP A 82 -0.51 3.36 2.24
CA ASP A 82 0.63 3.13 3.12
C ASP A 82 1.17 1.69 2.96
N PHE A 83 0.28 0.69 2.90
CA PHE A 83 0.65 -0.71 2.70
C PHE A 83 1.43 -0.91 1.39
N TYR A 84 0.93 -0.38 0.27
CA TYR A 84 1.64 -0.50 -1.01
C TYR A 84 2.96 0.27 -1.05
N GLN A 85 3.08 1.40 -0.34
CA GLN A 85 4.39 2.06 -0.19
C GLN A 85 5.35 1.24 0.67
N HIS A 86 4.85 0.58 1.72
CA HIS A 86 5.64 -0.32 2.53
C HIS A 86 6.19 -1.48 1.69
N LEU A 87 5.38 -2.05 0.78
CA LEU A 87 5.86 -3.03 -0.20
C LEU A 87 6.86 -2.44 -1.20
N ASP A 88 6.69 -1.16 -1.59
CA ASP A 88 7.61 -0.50 -2.52
C ASP A 88 9.02 -0.29 -1.93
N GLU A 89 9.16 -0.29 -0.59
CA GLU A 89 10.45 -0.22 0.10
C GLU A 89 11.26 -1.54 0.04
N TYR A 90 10.62 -2.66 -0.32
CA TYR A 90 11.31 -3.96 -0.39
C TYR A 90 12.22 -4.05 -1.61
N GLU A 91 13.24 -4.91 -1.53
CA GLU A 91 14.08 -5.26 -2.69
C GLU A 91 13.29 -6.12 -3.69
N ASP A 92 13.58 -6.01 -4.99
CA ASP A 92 12.84 -6.76 -6.00
C ASP A 92 12.98 -8.28 -5.83
N ASP A 93 14.20 -8.74 -5.51
CA ASP A 93 14.48 -10.16 -5.26
C ASP A 93 13.58 -10.71 -4.13
N PHE A 94 13.29 -9.89 -3.10
CA PHE A 94 12.40 -10.30 -2.01
C PHE A 94 10.95 -10.43 -2.48
N LEU A 95 10.46 -9.47 -3.28
CA LEU A 95 9.12 -9.55 -3.85
C LEU A 95 8.98 -10.79 -4.73
N GLU A 96 9.95 -11.00 -5.64
CA GLU A 96 9.96 -12.14 -6.56
C GLU A 96 10.02 -13.49 -5.82
N ASP A 97 10.88 -13.62 -4.81
CA ASP A 97 11.02 -14.84 -3.99
C ASP A 97 9.72 -15.20 -3.24
N HIS A 98 8.88 -14.20 -2.95
CA HIS A 98 7.60 -14.37 -2.26
C HIS A 98 6.39 -14.31 -3.21
N GLY A 99 6.63 -14.41 -4.52
CA GLY A 99 5.57 -14.50 -5.52
C GLY A 99 4.75 -13.21 -5.64
N TYR A 100 5.43 -12.07 -5.54
CA TYR A 100 4.86 -10.74 -5.70
C TYR A 100 5.74 -9.89 -6.65
N SER A 101 5.23 -8.75 -7.12
CA SER A 101 5.90 -7.95 -8.15
C SER A 101 5.60 -6.46 -8.06
N ARG A 102 6.43 -5.64 -8.73
CA ARG A 102 6.18 -4.20 -8.88
C ARG A 102 4.91 -3.92 -9.67
N GLU A 103 4.61 -4.76 -10.66
CA GLU A 103 3.36 -4.71 -11.41
C GLU A 103 2.15 -4.89 -10.50
N GLU A 104 2.17 -5.84 -9.56
CA GLU A 104 1.07 -6.04 -8.60
C GLU A 104 0.89 -4.84 -7.66
N ILE A 105 1.99 -4.24 -7.18
CA ILE A 105 1.94 -2.98 -6.41
C ILE A 105 1.22 -1.89 -7.21
N LEU A 106 1.59 -1.72 -8.49
CA LEU A 106 0.98 -0.72 -9.36
C LEU A 106 -0.50 -1.00 -9.60
N GLU A 107 -0.87 -2.23 -9.94
CA GLU A 107 -2.27 -2.64 -10.18
C GLU A 107 -3.14 -2.39 -8.94
N GLY A 108 -2.61 -2.70 -7.75
CA GLY A 108 -3.27 -2.43 -6.47
C GLY A 108 -3.49 -0.94 -6.21
N LEU A 109 -2.48 -0.11 -6.47
CA LEU A 109 -2.57 1.35 -6.35
C LEU A 109 -3.51 1.98 -7.37
N GLU A 110 -3.52 1.50 -8.62
CA GLU A 110 -4.44 1.95 -9.66
C GLU A 110 -5.89 1.58 -9.30
N GLY A 111 -6.12 0.37 -8.76
CA GLY A 111 -7.43 -0.03 -8.24
C GLY A 111 -7.92 0.92 -7.14
N LEU A 112 -7.05 1.26 -6.18
CA LEU A 112 -7.37 2.24 -5.15
C LEU A 112 -7.64 3.62 -5.75
N ALA A 113 -6.82 4.08 -6.68
CA ALA A 113 -7.00 5.37 -7.34
C ALA A 113 -8.36 5.47 -8.03
N GLN A 114 -8.80 4.40 -8.71
CA GLN A 114 -10.12 4.34 -9.34
C GLN A 114 -11.26 4.46 -8.33
N GLU A 115 -11.17 3.77 -7.18
CA GLU A 115 -12.17 3.83 -6.11
C GLU A 115 -12.34 5.26 -5.57
N TYR A 116 -11.24 6.03 -5.49
CA TYR A 116 -11.23 7.41 -5.02
C TYR A 116 -11.43 8.44 -6.15
N GLY A 117 -11.79 8.01 -7.36
CA GLY A 117 -12.14 8.87 -8.48
C GLY A 117 -10.94 9.53 -9.19
N LEU A 118 -9.73 8.97 -9.03
CA LEU A 118 -8.52 9.36 -9.76
C LEU A 118 -8.38 8.61 -11.10
N THR A 119 -9.49 8.35 -11.78
CA THR A 119 -9.49 7.84 -13.14
C THR A 119 -9.06 8.95 -14.10
N GLU A 120 -7.96 8.71 -14.81
CA GLU A 120 -7.39 9.57 -15.86
C GLU A 120 -6.55 10.77 -15.35
N LEU A 121 -5.32 10.47 -14.92
CA LEU A 121 -4.20 11.39 -15.16
C LEU A 121 -3.81 11.27 -16.66
N GLU A 122 -4.62 11.87 -17.54
CA GLU A 122 -4.21 12.13 -18.94
C GLU A 122 -3.05 13.14 -19.01
#